data_AF-A0A1Q4BIL6-F1
#
_entry.id   AF-A0A1Q4BIL6-F1
#
_cell.length_a   1.000
_cell.length_b   1.000
_cell.length_c   1.000
_cell.angle_alpha   90.00
_cell.angle_beta   90.00
_cell.angle_gamma   90.00
#
_symmetry.space_group_name_H-M   'P 1'
#
loop_
_entity.id
_entity.type
_entity.pdbx_description
1 polymer ?
#
loop_
_entity_poly.entity_id
_entity_poly.type
_entity_poly.pdbx_seq_one_letter_code
_entity_poly.pdbx_strand_id
1 'polypeptide(L)'
;MGGGFHGAYGGLHGVYGHHGLHVPGERRRSAIAISTYAAIEMTTATDAAALPGLTTKLTDSLPAFNGRLVSHDTSPSAVDGVPPTTFFLIAFNTTQEADGWRASQPFKDFEAEAQKAGARIFTVNALPVMQEPTQTSAARREEDRAYHKLINSGDHTLKKIQDICRGC
;
A
#
# COMPACT_ATOMS: atom_id res chain seq x y z
N MET A 1 21.33 -33.62 63.87
CA MET A 1 22.05 -32.33 63.97
C MET A 1 21.29 -31.37 63.06
N GLY A 2 20.33 -30.61 63.58
CA GLY A 2 20.50 -29.20 64.00
C GLY A 2 20.36 -28.32 62.75
N GLY A 3 19.30 -27.54 62.52
CA GLY A 3 18.66 -26.56 63.39
C GLY A 3 18.86 -25.18 62.74
N GLY A 4 17.82 -24.35 62.62
CA GLY A 4 17.99 -22.96 62.17
C GLY A 4 16.77 -22.33 61.49
N PHE A 5 15.81 -21.88 62.30
CA PHE A 5 14.98 -20.72 61.99
C PHE A 5 15.75 -19.44 62.35
N HIS A 6 15.51 -18.36 61.61
CA HIS A 6 15.68 -16.91 61.85
C HIS A 6 15.81 -16.29 60.43
N GLY A 7 14.96 -15.41 59.92
CA GLY A 7 14.36 -14.24 60.54
C GLY A 7 15.13 -12.99 60.07
N ALA A 8 14.69 -12.35 58.97
CA ALA A 8 15.06 -10.97 58.65
C ALA A 8 14.02 -10.35 57.71
N TYR A 9 13.32 -9.36 58.24
CA TYR A 9 12.46 -8.43 57.52
C TYR A 9 13.32 -7.47 56.69
N GLY A 10 12.92 -7.21 55.46
CA GLY A 10 13.54 -6.19 54.60
C GLY A 10 12.81 -6.14 53.28
N GLY A 11 11.84 -5.24 53.16
CA GLY A 11 11.04 -5.08 51.95
C GLY A 11 11.82 -4.50 50.79
N LEU A 12 11.32 -4.71 49.58
CA LEU A 12 11.18 -3.69 48.54
C LEU A 12 10.51 -4.31 47.32
N HIS A 13 9.56 -3.57 46.77
CA HIS A 13 8.78 -3.89 45.60
C HIS A 13 9.64 -4.27 44.40
N GLY A 14 9.23 -5.32 43.68
CA GLY A 14 9.76 -5.71 42.38
C GLY A 14 8.73 -6.54 41.64
N VAL A 15 7.91 -5.85 40.86
CA VAL A 15 6.82 -6.37 40.04
C VAL A 15 7.40 -7.19 38.87
N TYR A 16 6.56 -8.10 38.34
CA TYR A 16 6.66 -8.81 37.06
C TYR A 16 7.27 -10.21 37.07
N GLY A 17 6.44 -11.18 37.47
CA GLY A 17 6.30 -12.40 36.68
C GLY A 17 5.42 -12.11 35.46
N HIS A 18 5.72 -12.73 34.32
CA HIS A 18 4.85 -13.72 33.68
C HIS A 18 5.39 -14.10 32.31
N HIS A 19 5.77 -15.36 32.21
CA HIS A 19 5.78 -16.11 30.97
C HIS A 19 4.39 -16.02 30.30
N GLY A 20 4.38 -15.78 29.00
CA GLY A 20 3.14 -15.73 28.23
C GLY A 20 3.38 -15.46 26.76
N LEU A 21 4.05 -16.38 26.06
CA LEU A 21 3.94 -16.49 24.62
C LEU A 21 2.47 -16.83 24.29
N HIS A 22 1.74 -15.82 23.85
CA HIS A 22 0.50 -15.99 23.11
C HIS A 22 0.59 -15.09 21.87
N VAL A 23 0.90 -15.72 20.73
CA VAL A 23 0.66 -15.14 19.42
C VAL A 23 -0.56 -15.84 18.85
N PRO A 24 -1.73 -15.20 18.85
CA PRO A 24 -2.75 -15.55 17.89
C PRO A 24 -3.10 -14.33 17.03
N GLY A 25 -2.79 -14.47 15.74
CA GLY A 25 -3.60 -13.87 14.69
C GLY A 25 -3.42 -12.38 14.49
N GLU A 26 -2.41 -12.03 13.71
CA GLU A 26 -2.68 -11.14 12.58
C GLU A 26 -1.67 -11.48 11.50
N ARG A 27 -2.15 -12.17 10.47
CA ARG A 27 -1.48 -12.17 9.18
C ARG A 27 -1.43 -10.70 8.75
N ARG A 28 -0.34 -10.01 9.12
CA ARG A 28 0.10 -8.83 8.37
C ARG A 28 0.04 -9.28 6.92
N ARG A 29 -0.90 -8.75 6.15
CA ARG A 29 -0.69 -8.69 4.70
C ARG A 29 0.66 -8.00 4.60
N SER A 30 1.71 -8.74 4.28
CA SER A 30 2.97 -8.15 3.89
C SER A 30 2.58 -7.07 2.89
N ALA A 31 2.75 -5.81 3.27
CA ALA A 31 2.57 -4.72 2.33
C ALA A 31 3.54 -5.07 1.21
N ILE A 32 2.99 -5.48 0.05
CA ILE A 32 3.80 -5.83 -1.09
C ILE A 32 4.47 -4.51 -1.46
N ALA A 33 5.74 -4.36 -1.06
CA ALA A 33 6.53 -3.19 -1.38
C ALA A 33 6.76 -3.26 -2.88
N ILE A 34 5.91 -2.58 -3.65
CA ILE A 34 6.15 -2.39 -5.08
C ILE A 34 7.29 -1.41 -5.17
N SER A 35 8.43 -1.85 -5.69
CA SER A 35 9.54 -0.94 -5.96
C SER A 35 9.51 -0.43 -7.40
N THR A 36 8.86 -1.13 -8.32
CA THR A 36 9.05 -0.89 -9.76
C THR A 36 7.80 -1.20 -10.56
N TYR A 37 7.49 -0.32 -11.51
CA TYR A 37 6.44 -0.50 -12.50
C TYR A 37 7.05 -0.56 -13.90
N ALA A 38 6.46 -1.37 -14.78
CA ALA A 38 6.68 -1.27 -16.21
C ALA A 38 5.40 -0.75 -16.88
N ALA A 39 5.54 0.29 -17.69
CA ALA A 39 4.48 0.85 -18.50
C ALA A 39 4.72 0.52 -19.97
N ILE A 40 3.66 0.08 -20.63
CA ILE A 40 3.66 -0.27 -22.05
C ILE A 40 2.58 0.55 -22.71
N GLU A 41 2.99 1.42 -23.62
CA GLU A 41 2.12 2.28 -24.41
C GLU A 41 2.16 1.81 -25.85
N MET A 42 1.00 1.60 -26.47
CA MET A 42 0.88 1.28 -27.89
C MET A 42 0.29 2.49 -28.61
N THR A 43 0.91 2.92 -29.70
CA THR A 43 0.53 4.17 -30.40
C THR A 43 -0.28 3.92 -31.66
N THR A 44 -0.30 2.69 -32.15
CA THR A 44 -1.14 2.28 -33.28
C THR A 44 -2.16 1.26 -32.82
N ALA A 45 -3.32 1.22 -33.46
CA ALA A 45 -4.35 0.25 -33.13
C ALA A 45 -3.80 -1.15 -33.45
N THR A 46 -3.67 -1.96 -32.41
CA THR A 46 -3.51 -3.41 -32.62
C THR A 46 -4.83 -3.92 -33.17
N ASP A 47 -4.78 -4.83 -34.14
CA ASP A 47 -5.98 -5.51 -34.61
C ASP A 47 -6.74 -6.05 -33.40
N ALA A 48 -8.04 -5.74 -33.30
CA ALA A 48 -8.89 -6.16 -32.20
C ALA A 48 -8.89 -7.69 -32.04
N ALA A 49 -8.66 -8.44 -33.12
CA ALA A 49 -8.51 -9.89 -33.09
C ALA A 49 -7.15 -10.35 -32.51
N ALA A 50 -6.10 -9.54 -32.62
CA ALA A 50 -4.75 -9.87 -32.16
C ALA A 50 -4.48 -9.45 -30.70
N LEU A 51 -5.18 -8.42 -30.21
CA LEU A 51 -4.97 -7.87 -28.87
C LEU A 51 -5.16 -8.88 -27.72
N PRO A 52 -6.15 -9.81 -27.74
CA PRO A 52 -6.28 -10.83 -26.72
C PRO A 52 -5.08 -11.79 -26.66
N GLY A 53 -4.55 -12.18 -27.83
CA GLY A 53 -3.37 -13.04 -27.91
C GLY A 53 -2.12 -12.33 -27.38
N LEU A 54 -1.95 -11.05 -27.72
CA LEU A 54 -0.87 -10.22 -27.20
C LEU A 54 -0.97 -10.05 -25.68
N THR A 55 -2.18 -9.80 -25.16
CA THR A 55 -2.44 -9.70 -23.72
C THR A 55 -2.11 -11.00 -23.00
N THR A 56 -2.47 -12.14 -23.59
CA THR A 56 -2.17 -13.46 -23.02
C THR A 56 -0.66 -13.70 -22.93
N LYS A 57 0.09 -13.41 -23.99
CA LYS A 57 1.57 -13.49 -23.98
C LYS A 57 2.18 -12.61 -22.91
N LEU A 58 1.66 -11.39 -22.77
CA LEU A 58 2.09 -10.48 -21.72
C LEU A 58 1.85 -11.11 -20.35
N THR A 59 0.62 -11.53 -20.04
CA THR A 59 0.28 -12.05 -18.73
C THR A 59 0.99 -13.35 -18.40
N ASP A 60 1.24 -14.22 -19.37
CA ASP A 60 1.94 -15.50 -19.19
C ASP A 60 3.44 -15.29 -18.90
N SER A 61 4.01 -14.16 -19.33
CA SER A 61 5.42 -13.83 -19.08
C SER A 61 5.69 -13.37 -17.63
N LEU A 62 4.67 -12.99 -16.87
CA LEU A 62 4.81 -12.31 -15.57
C LEU A 62 5.08 -13.21 -14.35
N PRO A 63 4.43 -14.39 -14.17
CA PRO A 63 4.44 -15.12 -12.90
C PRO A 63 5.84 -15.55 -12.44
N ALA A 64 6.74 -15.88 -13.37
CA ALA A 64 8.10 -16.28 -13.06
C ALA A 64 8.95 -15.16 -12.41
N PHE A 65 8.49 -13.91 -12.48
CA PHE A 65 9.21 -12.73 -12.00
C PHE A 65 8.41 -11.94 -10.96
N ASN A 66 7.40 -12.55 -10.33
CA ASN A 66 6.49 -11.86 -9.40
C ASN A 66 5.82 -10.61 -10.00
N GLY A 67 5.76 -10.54 -11.33
CA GLY A 67 5.09 -9.47 -12.05
C GLY A 67 3.57 -9.63 -11.96
N ARG A 68 2.85 -8.52 -11.93
CA ARG A 68 1.39 -8.52 -11.99
C ARG A 68 0.87 -7.40 -12.86
N LEU A 69 -0.13 -7.70 -13.67
CA LEU A 69 -0.86 -6.69 -14.42
C LEU A 69 -1.72 -5.87 -13.44
N VAL A 70 -1.45 -4.58 -13.36
CA VAL A 70 -2.15 -3.62 -12.49
C VAL A 70 -3.25 -2.92 -13.26
N SER A 71 -2.98 -2.57 -14.51
CA SER A 71 -3.94 -1.90 -15.38
C SER A 71 -3.77 -2.37 -16.82
N HIS A 72 -4.89 -2.48 -17.52
CA HIS A 72 -4.95 -2.68 -18.96
C HIS A 72 -6.12 -1.83 -19.48
N ASP A 73 -5.80 -0.86 -20.33
CA ASP A 73 -6.77 0.03 -20.94
C ASP A 73 -6.62 -0.03 -22.47
N THR A 74 -7.70 -0.34 -23.17
CA THR A 74 -7.73 -0.48 -24.63
C THR A 74 -8.21 0.79 -25.34
N SER A 75 -8.53 1.85 -24.61
CA SER A 75 -8.88 3.16 -25.16
C SER A 75 -8.75 4.24 -24.07
N PRO A 76 -7.53 4.49 -23.54
CA PRO A 76 -7.34 5.45 -22.48
C PRO A 76 -7.65 6.88 -22.94
N SER A 77 -8.18 7.69 -22.03
CA SER A 77 -8.35 9.12 -22.23
C SER A 77 -7.08 9.89 -21.84
N ALA A 78 -6.82 11.01 -22.53
CA ALA A 78 -5.73 11.92 -22.20
C ALA A 78 -6.27 13.18 -21.50
N VAL A 79 -5.56 13.63 -20.47
CA VAL A 79 -5.72 14.99 -19.92
C VAL A 79 -4.96 16.00 -20.77
N ASP A 80 -3.82 15.60 -21.34
CA ASP A 80 -3.00 16.38 -22.25
C ASP A 80 -2.35 15.47 -23.31
N GLY A 81 -2.10 16.02 -24.50
CA GLY A 81 -1.51 15.31 -25.64
C GLY A 81 -2.43 14.27 -26.30
N VAL A 82 -1.83 13.39 -27.11
CA VAL A 82 -2.53 12.28 -27.78
C VAL A 82 -2.35 11.01 -26.93
N PRO A 83 -3.43 10.35 -26.47
CA PRO A 83 -3.31 9.13 -25.68
C PRO A 83 -2.83 7.95 -26.53
N PRO A 84 -2.20 6.94 -25.92
CA PRO A 84 -1.96 5.67 -26.59
C PRO A 84 -3.28 4.98 -26.94
N THR A 85 -3.25 4.10 -27.94
CA THR A 85 -4.39 3.23 -28.29
C THR A 85 -4.57 2.11 -27.28
N THR A 86 -3.50 1.67 -26.62
CA THR A 86 -3.56 0.65 -25.57
C THR A 86 -2.47 0.92 -24.55
N PHE A 87 -2.79 0.73 -23.28
CA PHE A 87 -1.90 0.94 -22.16
C PHE A 87 -1.91 -0.27 -21.23
N PHE A 88 -0.72 -0.76 -20.86
CA PHE A 88 -0.55 -1.74 -19.80
C PHE A 88 0.34 -1.19 -18.70
N LEU A 89 -0.03 -1.45 -17.45
CA LEU A 89 0.79 -1.16 -16.28
C LEU A 89 1.03 -2.44 -15.50
N ILE A 90 2.30 -2.74 -15.23
CA ILE A 90 2.74 -3.96 -14.57
C ILE A 90 3.53 -3.57 -13.32
N ALA A 91 3.27 -4.22 -12.19
CA ALA A 91 4.02 -4.01 -10.96
C ALA A 91 4.93 -5.20 -10.65
N PHE A 92 6.14 -4.88 -10.20
CA PHE A 92 7.14 -5.81 -9.69
C PHE A 92 7.49 -5.43 -8.24
N ASN A 93 7.91 -6.42 -7.45
CA ASN A 93 8.28 -6.14 -6.07
C ASN A 93 9.69 -5.54 -6.00
N THR A 94 10.55 -5.87 -6.97
CA THR A 94 11.91 -5.35 -7.09
C THR A 94 12.22 -4.88 -8.52
N THR A 95 13.22 -4.00 -8.67
CA THR A 95 13.75 -3.62 -9.99
C THR A 95 14.41 -4.81 -10.69
N GLN A 96 15.10 -5.67 -9.94
CA GLN A 96 15.76 -6.86 -10.47
C GLN A 96 14.78 -7.85 -11.12
N GLU A 97 13.59 -8.00 -10.54
CA GLU A 97 12.51 -8.79 -11.14
C GLU A 97 12.03 -8.21 -12.47
N ALA A 98 11.83 -6.88 -12.54
CA ALA A 98 11.45 -6.21 -13.78
C ALA A 98 12.53 -6.37 -14.87
N ASP A 99 13.81 -6.23 -14.50
CA ASP A 99 14.93 -6.40 -15.43
C ASP A 99 15.06 -7.86 -15.90
N GLY A 100 14.90 -8.81 -14.99
CA GLY A 100 14.89 -10.24 -15.30
C GLY A 100 13.74 -10.62 -16.24
N TRP A 101 12.55 -10.06 -16.00
CA TRP A 101 11.41 -10.22 -16.89
C TRP A 101 11.70 -9.67 -18.28
N ARG A 102 12.25 -8.45 -18.41
CA ARG A 102 12.60 -7.87 -19.71
C ARG A 102 13.69 -8.65 -20.46
N ALA A 103 14.57 -9.35 -19.75
CA ALA A 103 15.59 -10.18 -20.37
C ALA A 103 15.05 -11.55 -20.85
N SER A 104 13.86 -11.95 -20.39
CA SER A 104 13.28 -13.28 -20.62
C SER A 104 12.82 -13.49 -22.07
N GLN A 105 12.83 -14.76 -22.52
CA GLN A 105 12.31 -15.10 -23.85
C GLN A 105 10.80 -14.82 -23.99
N PRO A 106 9.93 -15.15 -23.02
CA PRO A 106 8.51 -14.82 -23.11
C PRO A 106 8.23 -13.33 -23.29
N PHE A 107 8.99 -12.46 -22.62
CA PHE A 107 8.87 -11.03 -22.82
C PHE A 107 9.33 -10.61 -24.22
N LYS A 108 10.46 -11.14 -24.72
CA LYS A 108 10.95 -10.82 -26.07
C LYS A 108 9.95 -11.23 -27.16
N ASP A 109 9.28 -12.35 -26.98
CA ASP A 109 8.24 -12.83 -27.89
C ASP A 109 7.02 -11.89 -27.89
N PHE A 110 6.62 -11.38 -26.72
CA PHE A 110 5.61 -10.33 -26.60
C PHE A 110 6.08 -9.01 -27.23
N GLU A 111 7.30 -8.57 -26.92
CA GLU A 111 7.86 -7.28 -27.35
C GLU A 111 7.95 -7.21 -28.88
N ALA A 112 8.37 -8.30 -29.53
CA ALA A 112 8.45 -8.38 -30.99
C ALA A 112 7.09 -8.16 -31.68
N GLU A 113 5.98 -8.54 -31.04
CA GLU A 113 4.64 -8.28 -31.55
C GLU A 113 4.13 -6.90 -31.16
N ALA A 114 4.37 -6.47 -29.93
CA ALA A 114 4.01 -5.14 -29.47
C ALA A 114 4.69 -4.02 -30.28
N GLN A 115 5.95 -4.22 -30.69
CA GLN A 115 6.68 -3.28 -31.54
C GLN A 115 6.02 -3.05 -32.91
N LYS A 116 5.34 -4.07 -33.47
CA LYS A 116 4.58 -3.91 -34.74
C LYS A 116 3.43 -2.92 -34.59
N ALA A 117 2.95 -2.74 -33.37
CA ALA A 117 1.92 -1.78 -33.01
C ALA A 117 2.50 -0.48 -32.39
N GLY A 118 3.78 -0.19 -32.61
CA GLY A 118 4.42 1.04 -32.17
C GLY A 118 4.56 1.13 -30.65
N ALA A 119 4.78 0.00 -29.98
CA ALA A 119 4.90 -0.06 -28.53
C ALA A 119 6.14 0.70 -28.01
N ARG A 120 5.93 1.43 -26.91
CA ARG A 120 6.96 2.07 -26.09
C ARG A 120 6.90 1.45 -24.70
N ILE A 121 8.03 0.94 -24.23
CA ILE A 121 8.10 0.20 -22.97
C ILE A 121 9.16 0.82 -22.06
N PHE A 122 8.73 1.35 -20.92
CA PHE A 122 9.60 1.99 -19.95
C PHE A 122 9.34 1.47 -18.53
N THR A 123 10.42 1.46 -17.74
CA THR A 123 10.39 1.02 -16.35
C THR A 123 10.52 2.25 -15.45
N VAL A 124 9.69 2.34 -14.42
CA VAL A 124 9.66 3.46 -13.48
C VAL A 124 9.79 2.91 -12.06
N ASN A 125 10.71 3.45 -11.28
CA ASN A 125 10.82 3.10 -9.88
C ASN A 125 9.71 3.80 -9.09
N ALA A 126 9.00 3.02 -8.28
CA ALA A 126 8.02 3.52 -7.35
C ALA A 126 8.72 4.43 -6.34
N LEU A 127 8.08 5.56 -6.02
CA LEU A 127 8.52 6.36 -4.90
C LEU A 127 8.41 5.53 -3.62
N PRO A 128 9.36 5.66 -2.68
CA PRO A 128 9.20 5.06 -1.38
C PRO A 128 7.88 5.55 -0.81
N VAL A 129 6.95 4.61 -0.56
CA VAL A 129 5.73 4.94 0.19
C VAL A 129 6.23 5.35 1.56
N MET A 130 6.21 6.66 1.85
CA MET A 130 6.32 7.12 3.22
C MET A 130 5.17 6.45 3.95
N GLN A 131 5.48 5.46 4.78
CA GLN A 131 4.48 4.90 5.67
C GLN A 131 4.00 6.08 6.49
N GLU A 132 2.76 6.53 6.26
CA GLU A 132 2.11 7.38 7.24
C GLU A 132 2.29 6.65 8.57
N PRO A 133 2.87 7.31 9.59
CA PRO A 133 3.09 6.68 10.88
C PRO A 133 1.74 6.10 11.26
N THR A 134 1.70 4.78 11.47
CA THR A 134 0.47 4.07 11.78
C THR A 134 -0.09 4.73 13.02
N GLN A 135 -1.07 5.63 12.86
CA GLN A 135 -1.73 6.26 13.97
C GLN A 135 -2.35 5.10 14.72
N THR A 136 -1.75 4.74 15.84
CA THR A 136 -2.29 3.70 16.69
C THR A 136 -3.73 4.10 17.01
N SER A 137 -4.65 3.14 17.05
CA SER A 137 -6.06 3.40 17.37
C SER A 137 -6.23 4.16 18.70
N ALA A 138 -5.22 4.13 19.57
CA ALA A 138 -5.11 4.96 20.76
C ALA A 138 -4.96 6.47 20.45
N ALA A 139 -4.07 6.84 19.52
CA ALA A 139 -3.83 8.22 19.13
C ALA A 139 -5.08 8.85 18.48
N ARG A 140 -5.76 8.13 17.57
CA ARG A 140 -7.05 8.58 17.00
C ARG A 140 -8.14 8.77 18.07
N ARG A 141 -8.24 7.85 19.04
CA ARG A 141 -9.23 7.96 20.14
C ARG A 141 -8.94 9.10 21.12
N GLU A 142 -7.70 9.56 21.19
CA GLU A 142 -7.31 10.70 22.02
C GLU A 142 -7.57 12.02 21.29
N GLU A 143 -7.28 12.06 19.99
CA GLU A 143 -7.63 13.17 19.10
C GLU A 143 -9.15 13.37 19.02
N ASP A 144 -9.94 12.31 18.80
CA ASP A 144 -11.41 12.38 18.80
C ASP A 144 -11.98 12.88 20.14
N ARG A 145 -11.34 12.49 21.26
CA ARG A 145 -11.74 12.99 22.60
C ARG A 145 -11.38 14.46 22.79
N ALA A 146 -10.25 14.91 22.27
CA ALA A 146 -9.85 16.31 22.31
C ALA A 146 -10.81 17.17 21.48
N TYR A 147 -11.18 16.73 20.28
CA TYR A 147 -12.16 17.40 19.42
C TYR A 147 -13.55 17.47 20.06
N HIS A 148 -14.05 16.36 20.63
CA HIS A 148 -15.34 16.37 21.32
C HIS A 148 -15.37 17.31 22.54
N LYS A 149 -14.27 17.43 23.27
CA LYS A 149 -14.17 18.36 24.41
C LYS A 149 -14.25 19.81 23.96
N LEU A 150 -13.63 20.15 22.82
CA LEU A 150 -13.68 21.49 22.25
C LEU A 150 -15.12 21.85 21.80
N ILE A 151 -15.80 20.95 21.09
CA ILE A 151 -17.17 21.16 20.62
C ILE A 151 -18.14 21.39 21.80
N ASN A 152 -18.09 20.50 22.80
CA ASN A 152 -18.97 20.60 23.97
C ASN A 152 -18.70 21.87 24.80
N SER A 153 -17.46 22.36 24.82
CA SER A 153 -17.12 23.63 25.49
C SER A 153 -17.65 24.86 24.73
N GLY A 154 -17.69 24.79 23.40
CA GLY A 154 -18.28 25.81 22.53
C GLY A 154 -19.79 25.94 22.76
N ASP A 155 -20.51 24.82 22.80
CA ASP A 155 -21.96 24.80 23.02
C ASP A 155 -22.37 25.35 24.40
N HIS A 156 -21.59 25.03 25.44
CA HIS A 156 -21.83 25.58 26.77
C HIS A 156 -21.60 27.10 26.84
N THR A 157 -20.65 27.61 26.05
CA THR A 157 -20.34 29.04 25.96
C THR A 157 -21.44 29.77 25.18
N LEU A 158 -21.91 29.19 24.07
CA LEU A 158 -23.01 29.73 23.27
C LEU A 158 -24.33 29.79 24.06
N LYS A 159 -24.61 28.76 24.86
CA LYS A 159 -25.79 28.73 25.74
C LYS A 159 -25.75 29.84 26.79
N LYS A 160 -24.60 30.07 27.43
CA LYS A 160 -24.42 31.19 28.37
C LYS A 160 -24.65 32.56 27.73
N ILE A 161 -24.19 32.75 26.50
CA ILE A 161 -24.38 34.01 25.77
C ILE A 161 -25.88 34.20 25.43
N GLN A 162 -26.57 33.15 25.01
CA GLN A 162 -28.01 33.20 24.76
C GLN A 162 -28.84 33.51 26.02
N ASP A 163 -28.45 32.97 27.17
CA ASP A 163 -29.11 33.25 28.45
C ASP A 163 -28.91 34.72 28.89
N ILE A 164 -27.74 35.31 28.61
CA ILE A 164 -27.49 36.74 28.85
C ILE A 164 -28.37 37.62 27.95
N CYS A 165 -28.54 37.25 26.67
CA CYS A 165 -29.34 38.03 25.72
C CYS A 165 -30.87 37.88 25.91
N ARG A 166 -31.34 36.93 26.73
CA ARG A 166 -32.76 36.75 27.08
C ARG A 166 -33.18 37.45 28.39
N GLY A 167 -32.24 38.07 29.10
CA GLY A 167 -32.46 38.77 30.36
C GLY A 167 -32.53 40.31 30.25
N CYS A 168 -32.68 40.87 29.05
CA CYS A 168 -32.89 42.30 28.82
C CYS A 168 -34.32 42.58 28.36
#